data_AF-A0A2V7MJ49-F1
#
_entry.id   AF-A0A2V7MJ49-F1
#
_cell.length_a   1.000
_cell.length_b   1.000
_cell.length_c   1.000
_cell.angle_alpha   90.00
_cell.angle_beta   90.00
_cell.angle_gamma   90.00
#
_symmetry.space_group_name_H-M   'P 1'
#
loop_
_entity.id
_entity.type
_entity.pdbx_description
1 polymer ?
#
loop_
_entity_poly.entity_id
_entity_poly.type
_entity_poly.pdbx_seq_one_letter_code
_entity_poly.pdbx_strand_id
1 'polypeptide(L)'
;LEMMQPPQGMEGPDINFGEMLQELIPKKKKRRTVHLHEARRILVDEELKKLVDMDDVVNEALDRVENHGVVFIDEIDKITGTRG
;
A
#
# COMPACT_ATOMS: atom_id res chain seq x y z
N LEU A 1 -43.64 -5.63 12.10
CA LEU A 1 -42.79 -5.59 10.89
C LEU A 1 -41.38 -5.26 11.36
N GLU A 2 -40.71 -6.26 11.95
CA GLU A 2 -39.31 -6.17 12.36
C GLU A 2 -38.46 -6.01 11.11
N MET A 3 -37.85 -4.83 10.95
CA MET A 3 -36.90 -4.60 9.89
C MET A 3 -35.55 -5.17 10.31
N MET A 4 -35.24 -6.30 9.66
CA MET A 4 -34.00 -7.06 9.67
C MET A 4 -32.74 -6.22 9.93
N GLN A 5 -32.00 -6.60 10.97
CA GLN A 5 -30.56 -6.36 11.03
C GLN A 5 -29.89 -7.09 9.85
N PRO A 6 -28.96 -6.45 9.13
CA PRO A 6 -28.11 -7.18 8.20
C PRO A 6 -27.21 -8.15 9.00
N PRO A 7 -27.05 -9.41 8.55
CA PRO A 7 -26.18 -10.37 9.23
C PRO A 7 -24.72 -9.88 9.19
N GLN A 8 -24.10 -9.81 10.36
CA GLN A 8 -22.67 -9.62 10.53
C GLN A 8 -21.96 -10.90 10.08
N GLY A 9 -21.17 -10.84 8.99
CA GLY A 9 -20.40 -12.01 8.54
C GLY A 9 -19.94 -12.06 7.08
N MET A 10 -19.85 -10.94 6.35
CA MET A 10 -19.20 -10.91 5.02
C MET A 10 -18.03 -9.93 5.02
N GLU A 11 -16.91 -10.31 5.65
CA GLU A 11 -15.62 -9.59 5.57
C GLU A 11 -14.66 -10.25 4.57
N GLY A 12 -15.04 -10.21 3.29
CA GLY A 12 -14.19 -10.67 2.19
C GLY A 12 -15.07 -11.32 1.14
N PRO A 13 -15.33 -10.68 0.00
CA PRO A 13 -14.37 -10.09 -0.96
C PRO A 13 -14.70 -8.63 -1.37
N ASP A 14 -15.64 -7.98 -0.67
CA ASP A 14 -16.20 -6.67 -1.07
C ASP A 14 -15.18 -5.52 -1.01
N ILE A 15 -14.17 -5.60 -0.14
CA ILE A 15 -13.11 -4.59 -0.01
C ILE A 15 -12.23 -4.58 -1.28
N ASN A 16 -11.82 -5.76 -1.77
CA ASN A 16 -10.97 -5.86 -2.96
C ASN A 16 -11.70 -5.47 -4.25
N PHE A 17 -13.01 -5.73 -4.33
CA PHE A 17 -13.80 -5.35 -5.51
C PHE A 17 -13.97 -3.83 -5.63
N GLY A 18 -14.11 -3.13 -4.49
CA GLY A 18 -14.19 -1.68 -4.45
C GLY A 18 -12.91 -1.00 -4.94
N GLU A 19 -11.74 -1.53 -4.58
CA GLU A 19 -10.44 -1.03 -5.03
C GLU A 19 -10.21 -1.29 -6.52
N MET A 20 -10.50 -2.50 -7.01
CA MET A 20 -10.42 -2.85 -8.43
C MET A 20 -11.32 -1.96 -9.30
N LEU A 21 -12.53 -1.64 -8.83
CA LEU A 21 -13.43 -0.74 -9.54
C LEU A 21 -12.92 0.71 -9.60
N GLN A 22 -12.23 1.18 -8.56
CA GLN A 22 -11.59 2.50 -8.56
C GLN A 22 -10.42 2.59 -9.55
N GLU A 23 -9.69 1.48 -9.77
CA GLU A 23 -8.60 1.41 -10.74
C GLU A 23 -9.09 1.41 -12.19
N LEU A 24 -10.26 0.83 -12.47
CA LEU A 24 -10.89 0.81 -13.78
C LEU A 24 -11.49 2.16 -14.20
N ILE A 25 -11.81 3.04 -13.26
CA ILE A 25 -12.34 4.38 -13.55
C ILE A 25 -11.17 5.32 -13.90
N PRO A 26 -11.15 5.95 -15.09
CA PRO A 26 -10.09 6.89 -15.46
C PRO A 26 -9.96 8.00 -14.42
N LYS A 27 -8.78 8.11 -13.78
CA LYS A 27 -8.50 9.14 -12.78
C LYS A 27 -8.65 10.53 -13.40
N LYS A 28 -9.77 11.20 -13.14
CA LYS A 28 -10.03 12.56 -13.64
C LYS A 28 -9.06 13.54 -12.98
N LYS A 29 -8.27 14.26 -13.78
CA LYS A 29 -7.41 15.33 -13.27
C LYS A 29 -8.29 16.45 -12.71
N LYS A 30 -8.17 16.71 -11.40
CA LYS A 30 -8.87 17.83 -10.74
C LYS A 30 -8.07 19.11 -10.95
N ARG A 31 -8.69 20.11 -11.57
CA ARG A 31 -8.09 21.46 -11.69
C ARG A 31 -8.01 22.10 -10.30
N ARG A 32 -6.84 22.62 -9.98
CA ARG A 32 -6.56 23.38 -8.76
C ARG A 32 -5.70 24.59 -9.10
N THR A 33 -5.94 25.72 -8.45
CA THR A 33 -5.08 26.90 -8.55
C THR A 33 -4.09 26.85 -7.40
N VAL A 34 -2.80 26.97 -7.70
CA VAL A 34 -1.70 26.94 -6.73
C VAL A 34 -0.69 28.02 -7.08
N HIS A 35 0.19 28.37 -6.15
CA HIS A 35 1.31 29.25 -6.45
C HIS A 35 2.31 28.58 -7.41
N LEU A 36 3.00 29.38 -8.23
CA LEU A 36 3.92 28.87 -9.26
C LEU A 36 5.04 27.97 -8.69
N HIS A 37 5.55 28.29 -7.50
CA HIS A 37 6.59 27.49 -6.85
C HIS A 37 6.08 26.10 -6.45
N GLU A 38 4.82 25.98 -6.02
CA GLU A 38 4.20 24.71 -5.68
C GLU A 38 3.86 23.89 -6.92
N ALA A 39 3.40 24.56 -8.00
CA ALA A 39 3.07 23.91 -9.26
C ALA A 39 4.28 23.10 -9.80
N ARG A 40 5.48 23.67 -9.70
CA ARG A 40 6.72 22.97 -10.10
C ARG A 40 6.90 21.68 -9.31
N ARG A 41 6.79 21.72 -7.99
CA ARG A 41 6.94 20.53 -7.13
C ARG A 41 5.90 19.47 -7.48
N ILE A 42 4.63 19.87 -7.58
CA ILE A 42 3.51 18.96 -7.89
C ILE A 42 3.72 18.26 -9.23
N LEU A 43 4.08 19.00 -10.28
CA LEU A 43 4.26 18.43 -11.61
C LEU A 43 5.46 17.47 -11.68
N VAL A 44 6.55 17.79 -10.98
CA VAL A 44 7.71 16.89 -10.88
C VAL A 44 7.31 15.59 -10.18
N ASP A 45 6.64 15.67 -9.04
CA ASP A 45 6.17 14.48 -8.32
C ASP A 45 5.20 13.63 -9.16
N GLU A 46 4.32 14.27 -9.95
CA GLU A 46 3.42 13.57 -10.87
C GLU A 46 4.16 12.80 -11.97
N GLU A 47 5.20 13.39 -12.57
CA GLU A 47 5.94 12.70 -13.64
C GLU A 47 6.91 11.66 -13.11
N LEU A 48 7.52 11.87 -11.95
CA LEU A 48 8.31 10.83 -11.29
C LEU A 48 7.49 9.57 -11.03
N LYS A 49 6.24 9.72 -10.57
CA LYS A 49 5.34 8.57 -10.34
C LYS A 49 4.98 7.80 -11.61
N LYS A 50 5.05 8.41 -12.79
CA LYS A 50 4.81 7.72 -14.06
C LYS A 50 6.05 7.04 -14.62
N LEU A 51 7.23 7.53 -14.26
CA LEU A 51 8.51 7.02 -14.73
C LEU A 51 8.98 5.79 -13.95
N VAL A 52 8.46 5.60 -12.74
CA VAL A 52 8.78 4.43 -11.91
C VAL A 52 7.90 3.25 -12.33
N ASP A 53 8.56 2.19 -12.79
CA ASP A 53 7.95 0.88 -12.91
C ASP A 53 7.90 0.21 -11.53
N MET A 54 6.69 0.04 -11.01
CA MET A 54 6.50 -0.56 -9.69
C MET A 54 6.82 -2.05 -9.66
N ASP A 55 6.69 -2.75 -10.79
CA ASP A 55 6.99 -4.18 -10.87
C ASP A 55 8.49 -4.40 -10.75
N ASP A 56 9.31 -3.57 -11.44
CA ASP A 56 10.77 -3.58 -11.31
C ASP A 56 11.21 -3.26 -9.87
N VAL A 57 10.59 -2.27 -9.23
CA VAL A 57 10.89 -1.90 -7.83
C VAL A 57 10.60 -3.05 -6.87
N VAL A 58 9.48 -3.77 -7.07
CA VAL A 58 9.12 -4.92 -6.23
C VAL A 58 10.12 -6.06 -6.42
N ASN A 59 10.49 -6.38 -7.66
CA ASN A 59 11.47 -7.43 -7.96
C ASN A 59 12.84 -7.12 -7.35
N GLU A 60 13.33 -5.88 -7.50
CA GLU A 60 14.58 -5.43 -6.90
C GLU A 60 14.51 -5.46 -5.36
N ALA A 61 13.39 -5.08 -4.77
CA ALA A 61 13.20 -5.15 -3.32
C ALA A 61 13.23 -6.59 -2.81
N LEU A 62 12.62 -7.53 -3.54
CA LEU A 62 12.67 -8.96 -3.22
C LEU A 62 14.11 -9.48 -3.26
N ASP A 63 14.84 -9.25 -4.35
CA ASP A 63 16.23 -9.69 -4.48
C ASP A 63 17.12 -9.15 -3.36
N ARG A 64 16.94 -7.87 -2.99
CA ARG A 64 17.68 -7.27 -1.87
C ARG A 64 17.36 -7.91 -0.53
N VAL A 65 16.09 -8.18 -0.25
CA VAL A 65 15.68 -8.81 1.02
C VAL A 65 16.16 -10.25 1.07
N GLU A 66 16.11 -10.99 -0.05
CA GLU A 66 16.59 -12.37 -0.13
C GLU A 66 18.11 -12.47 0.08
N ASN A 67 18.89 -11.62 -0.60
CA ASN A 67 20.36 -11.70 -0.57
C ASN A 67 21.01 -10.93 0.58
N HIS A 68 20.38 -9.87 1.07
CA HIS A 68 20.99 -8.92 2.02
C HIS A 68 20.09 -8.62 3.23
N GLY A 69 18.93 -9.26 3.34
CA GLY A 69 18.00 -9.04 4.44
C GLY A 69 18.58 -9.43 5.79
N VAL A 70 18.41 -8.56 6.79
CA VAL A 70 18.81 -8.82 8.17
C VAL A 70 17.60 -8.63 9.08
N VAL A 71 17.31 -9.64 9.89
CA VAL A 71 16.26 -9.57 10.92
C VAL A 71 16.95 -9.52 12.28
N PHE A 72 16.67 -8.48 13.05
CA PHE A 72 17.11 -8.38 14.44
C PHE A 72 15.99 -8.84 15.37
N ILE A 73 16.25 -9.88 16.14
CA ILE A 73 15.32 -10.40 17.14
C ILE A 73 15.85 -9.98 18.51
N ASP A 74 15.14 -9.08 19.17
CA ASP A 74 15.45 -8.63 20.52
C ASP A 74 14.77 -9.51 21.57
N GLU A 75 15.35 -9.59 22.76
CA GLU A 75 14.84 -10.36 23.90
C GLU A 75 14.45 -11.82 23.57
N ILE A 76 15.20 -12.46 22.66
CA ILE A 76 15.00 -13.88 22.30
C ILE A 76 15.13 -14.80 23.52
N ASP A 77 15.84 -14.36 24.55
CA ASP A 77 15.99 -15.05 25.82
C ASP A 77 14.66 -15.25 26.56
N LYS A 78 13.69 -14.34 26.41
CA LYS A 78 12.35 -14.46 27.04
C LYS A 78 11.53 -15.62 26.52
N ILE A 79 11.82 -16.10 25.30
CA ILE A 79 11.10 -17.20 24.65
C ILE A 79 11.89 -18.52 24.65
N THR A 80 13.21 -18.47 24.84
CA THR A 80 14.01 -19.69 25.03
C THR A 80 13.86 -20.17 26.47
N GLY A 81 12.84 -21.00 26.71
CA GLY A 81 12.47 -21.46 28.06
C GLY A 81 13.60 -22.13 28.85
N THR A 82 13.53 -21.98 30.17
CA THR A 82 14.35 -22.64 31.18
C THR A 82 14.36 -24.17 31.01
N ARG A 83 15.43 -24.68 30.42
CA ARG A 83 15.89 -26.07 30.62
C ARG A 83 17.31 -26.03 31.18
N GLY A 84 17.36 -25.96 32.51
CA GLY A 84 18.50 -26.26 33.37
C GLY A 84 17.93 -26.85 34.65
#